data_AF-A0A7V6GMY7-F1
#
_entry.id   AF-A0A7V6GMY7-F1
#
_cell.length_a   1.000
_cell.length_b   1.000
_cell.length_c   1.000
_cell.angle_alpha   90.00
_cell.angle_beta   90.00
_cell.angle_gamma   90.00
#
_symmetry.space_group_name_H-M   'P 1'
#
loop_
_entity.id
_entity.type
_entity.pdbx_description
1 polymer ?
#
loop_
_entity_poly.entity_id
_entity_poly.type
_entity_poly.pdbx_seq_one_letter_code
_entity_poly.pdbx_strand_id
1 'polypeptide(L)'
;MNPEKAKKYSVAALIMIAVVSVVSIIFAIVVFSQVMALVQQSGNSTLTDAQIQELTLSLMAPIVIFSILLVIVGIVHLIYYILALVEASKHEENKTPFILLIVGFLIGIAGLIGLIMLIIEANMLIKNPPVQEDPYSVDFR
;
A
#
# COMPACT_ATOMS: atom_id res chain seq x y z
N MET A 1 21.11 4.81 6.60
CA MET A 1 20.03 4.65 5.58
C MET A 1 20.56 5.04 4.21
N ASN A 2 20.17 4.36 3.12
CA ASN A 2 20.38 4.87 1.76
C ASN A 2 19.12 5.63 1.29
N PRO A 3 19.17 6.96 1.10
CA PRO A 3 17.97 7.75 0.87
C PRO A 3 17.34 7.50 -0.52
N GLU A 4 18.14 7.20 -1.55
CA GLU A 4 17.59 6.87 -2.88
C GLU A 4 16.78 5.57 -2.84
N LYS A 5 17.31 4.54 -2.17
CA LYS A 5 16.60 3.27 -1.98
C LYS A 5 15.36 3.43 -1.12
N ALA A 6 15.47 4.13 0.02
CA ALA A 6 14.35 4.40 0.91
C ALA A 6 13.18 5.07 0.18
N LYS A 7 13.48 6.11 -0.62
CA LYS A 7 12.50 6.78 -1.47
C LYS A 7 11.90 5.84 -2.51
N LYS A 8 12.74 5.11 -3.26
CA LYS A 8 12.29 4.21 -4.33
C LYS A 8 11.33 3.14 -3.80
N TYR A 9 11.69 2.49 -2.70
CA TYR A 9 10.85 1.43 -2.10
C TYR A 9 9.55 1.99 -1.54
N SER A 10 9.60 3.15 -0.89
CA SER A 10 8.40 3.79 -0.34
C SER A 10 7.42 4.23 -1.43
N VAL A 11 7.93 4.85 -2.50
CA VAL A 11 7.11 5.25 -3.66
C VAL A 11 6.51 4.02 -4.34
N ALA A 12 7.30 2.96 -4.55
CA ALA A 12 6.78 1.72 -5.14
C ALA A 12 5.66 1.09 -4.27
N ALA A 13 5.84 1.06 -2.94
CA ALA A 13 4.82 0.57 -2.02
C ALA A 13 3.53 1.41 -2.11
N LEU A 14 3.63 2.75 -2.14
CA LEU A 14 2.49 3.65 -2.31
C LEU A 14 1.78 3.47 -3.65
N ILE A 15 2.52 3.30 -4.75
CA ILE A 15 1.93 3.01 -6.07
C ILE A 15 1.13 1.71 -6.01
N MET A 16 1.62 0.67 -5.33
CA MET A 16 0.87 -0.58 -5.17
C MET A 16 -0.43 -0.37 -4.39
N ILE A 17 -0.43 0.45 -3.33
CA ILE A 17 -1.68 0.82 -2.61
C ILE A 17 -2.66 1.51 -3.56
N ALA A 18 -2.19 2.45 -4.37
CA ALA A 18 -3.03 3.15 -5.34
C ALA A 18 -3.63 2.19 -6.38
N VAL A 19 -2.83 1.27 -6.93
CA VAL A 19 -3.28 0.25 -7.88
C VAL A 19 -4.36 -0.64 -7.25
N VAL A 20 -4.13 -1.17 -6.04
CA VAL A 20 -5.12 -1.98 -5.31
C VAL A 20 -6.41 -1.19 -5.09
N SER A 21 -6.30 0.08 -4.71
CA SER A 21 -7.47 0.94 -4.46
C SER A 21 -8.31 1.13 -5.71
N VAL A 22 -7.67 1.46 -6.85
CA VAL A 22 -8.38 1.64 -8.14
C VAL A 22 -9.05 0.34 -8.58
N VAL A 23 -8.34 -0.79 -8.53
CA VAL A 23 -8.89 -2.09 -8.92
C VAL A 23 -10.06 -2.49 -8.01
N SER A 24 -9.95 -2.24 -6.70
CA SER A 24 -11.03 -2.50 -5.74
C SER A 24 -12.27 -1.64 -5.98
N ILE A 25 -12.09 -0.35 -6.34
CA ILE A 25 -13.21 0.53 -6.70
C ILE A 25 -13.91 0.03 -7.96
N ILE A 26 -13.16 -0.32 -9.01
CA ILE A 26 -13.74 -0.86 -10.24
C ILE A 26 -14.51 -2.15 -9.95
N PHE A 27 -13.93 -3.06 -9.16
CA PHE A 27 -14.58 -4.30 -8.78
C PHE A 27 -15.87 -4.05 -7.99
N ALA A 28 -15.85 -3.15 -7.01
CA ALA A 28 -17.03 -2.77 -6.24
C ALA A 28 -18.15 -2.22 -7.13
N ILE A 29 -17.82 -1.36 -8.11
CA ILE A 29 -18.79 -0.84 -9.08
C ILE A 29 -19.45 -1.97 -9.88
N VAL A 30 -18.66 -2.95 -10.34
CA VAL A 30 -19.16 -4.10 -11.10
C VAL A 30 -20.07 -5.01 -10.27
N VAL A 31 -19.70 -5.27 -9.01
CA VAL A 31 -20.55 -6.08 -8.11
C VAL A 31 -21.83 -5.33 -7.79
N PHE A 32 -21.74 -4.04 -7.47
CA PHE A 32 -22.90 -3.23 -7.11
C PHE A 32 -23.89 -3.07 -8.27
N SER A 33 -23.40 -2.94 -9.51
CA SER A 33 -24.26 -2.86 -10.69
C SER A 33 -25.04 -4.16 -10.94
N GLN A 34 -24.41 -5.32 -10.75
CA GLN A 34 -25.09 -6.63 -10.86
C GLN A 34 -26.14 -6.83 -9.78
N VAL A 35 -25.82 -6.48 -8.53
CA VAL A 35 -26.78 -6.53 -7.42
C VAL A 35 -27.96 -5.59 -7.68
N MET A 36 -27.69 -4.37 -8.15
CA MET A 36 -28.75 -3.41 -8.44
C MET A 36 -29.66 -3.86 -9.59
N ALA A 37 -29.09 -4.48 -10.63
CA ALA A 37 -29.87 -5.04 -11.74
C ALA A 37 -30.86 -6.12 -11.25
N LEU A 38 -30.45 -6.97 -10.31
CA LEU A 38 -31.33 -7.98 -9.73
C LEU A 38 -32.42 -7.38 -8.85
N VAL A 39 -32.09 -6.36 -8.05
CA VAL A 39 -33.09 -5.63 -7.25
C VAL A 39 -34.14 -4.97 -8.14
N GLN A 40 -33.73 -4.44 -9.30
CA GLN A 40 -34.67 -3.86 -10.27
C GLN A 40 -35.53 -4.93 -10.96
N GLN A 41 -34.95 -6.09 -11.30
CA GLN A 41 -35.69 -7.19 -11.92
C GLN A 41 -36.70 -7.85 -10.98
N SER A 42 -36.43 -7.87 -9.67
CA SER A 42 -37.34 -8.52 -8.71
C SER A 42 -38.58 -7.67 -8.39
N GLY A 43 -38.61 -6.38 -8.73
CA GLY A 43 -39.83 -5.56 -8.71
C GLY A 43 -40.65 -5.65 -7.40
N ASN A 44 -39.99 -5.58 -6.24
CA ASN A 44 -40.54 -5.73 -4.88
C ASN A 44 -40.97 -7.15 -4.45
N SER A 45 -40.80 -8.16 -5.29
CA SER A 45 -40.93 -9.56 -4.86
C SER A 45 -39.62 -10.07 -4.25
N THR A 46 -39.73 -11.03 -3.33
CA THR A 46 -38.57 -11.76 -2.81
C THR A 46 -37.85 -12.46 -3.95
N LEU A 47 -36.53 -12.33 -3.98
CA LEU A 47 -35.68 -13.07 -4.93
C LEU A 47 -35.94 -14.56 -4.78
N THR A 48 -36.05 -15.24 -5.92
CA THR A 48 -36.12 -16.70 -5.97
C THR A 48 -34.74 -17.31 -5.74
N ASP A 49 -34.68 -18.55 -5.23
CA ASP A 49 -33.43 -19.28 -5.02
C ASP A 49 -32.60 -19.39 -6.32
N ALA A 50 -33.27 -19.55 -7.46
CA ALA A 50 -32.63 -19.62 -8.77
C ALA A 50 -31.91 -18.31 -9.14
N GLN A 51 -32.52 -17.15 -8.88
CA GLN A 51 -31.89 -15.84 -9.13
C GLN A 51 -30.69 -15.58 -8.22
N ILE A 52 -30.78 -16.03 -6.95
CA ILE A 52 -29.66 -15.95 -6.00
C ILE A 52 -28.52 -16.87 -6.45
N GLN A 53 -28.83 -18.08 -6.91
CA GLN A 53 -27.85 -19.03 -7.41
C GLN A 53 -27.16 -18.50 -8.68
N GLU A 54 -27.91 -17.93 -9.61
CA GLU A 54 -27.38 -17.33 -10.84
C GLU A 54 -26.42 -16.18 -10.53
N LEU A 55 -26.80 -15.26 -9.62
CA LEU A 55 -25.91 -14.19 -9.15
C LEU A 55 -24.63 -14.75 -8.53
N THR A 56 -24.76 -15.77 -7.69
CA THR A 56 -23.61 -16.37 -7.00
C THR A 56 -22.64 -16.95 -8.03
N LEU A 57 -23.15 -17.66 -9.04
CA LEU A 57 -22.33 -18.20 -10.13
C LEU A 57 -21.73 -17.10 -11.01
N SER A 58 -22.47 -16.04 -11.31
CA SER A 58 -21.98 -14.92 -12.13
C SER A 58 -20.86 -14.14 -11.44
N LEU A 59 -20.91 -14.03 -10.10
CA LEU A 59 -19.90 -13.35 -9.30
C LEU A 59 -18.70 -14.23 -8.95
N MET A 60 -18.84 -15.56 -8.97
CA MET A 60 -17.78 -16.48 -8.54
C MET A 60 -16.47 -16.28 -9.31
N ALA A 61 -16.52 -16.30 -10.65
CA ALA A 61 -15.32 -16.12 -11.46
C ALA A 61 -14.66 -14.74 -11.29
N PRO A 62 -15.40 -13.60 -11.35
CA PRO A 62 -14.86 -12.29 -11.03
C PRO A 62 -14.22 -12.18 -9.64
N ILE A 63 -14.86 -12.75 -8.60
CA ILE A 63 -14.33 -12.75 -7.23
C ILE A 63 -13.00 -13.51 -7.16
N VAL A 64 -12.91 -14.68 -7.78
CA VAL A 64 -11.69 -15.49 -7.79
C VAL A 64 -10.56 -14.74 -8.51
N ILE A 65 -10.83 -14.17 -9.69
CA ILE A 65 -9.85 -13.40 -10.46
C ILE A 65 -9.36 -12.19 -9.65
N PHE A 66 -10.29 -11.44 -9.05
CA PHE A 66 -9.97 -10.29 -8.21
C PHE A 66 -9.13 -10.70 -7.00
N SER A 67 -9.46 -11.81 -6.35
CA SER A 67 -8.72 -12.34 -5.20
C SER A 67 -7.29 -12.73 -5.56
N ILE A 68 -7.10 -13.42 -6.70
CA ILE A 68 -5.76 -13.78 -7.20
C ILE A 68 -4.93 -12.53 -7.47
N LEU A 69 -5.53 -11.53 -8.14
CA LEU A 69 -4.86 -10.27 -8.43
C LEU A 69 -4.46 -9.53 -7.14
N LEU A 70 -5.37 -9.46 -6.15
CA LEU A 70 -5.07 -8.86 -4.85
C LEU A 70 -3.92 -9.56 -4.13
N VAL A 71 -3.86 -10.89 -4.17
CA VAL A 71 -2.75 -11.65 -3.57
C VAL A 71 -1.43 -11.32 -4.25
N ILE A 72 -1.39 -11.32 -5.59
CA ILE A 72 -0.17 -11.00 -6.34
C ILE A 72 0.33 -9.59 -6.02
N VAL A 73 -0.56 -8.59 -6.11
CA VAL A 73 -0.19 -7.20 -5.83
C VAL A 73 0.15 -7.01 -4.36
N GLY A 74 -0.55 -7.70 -3.45
CA GLY A 74 -0.29 -7.68 -2.01
C GLY A 74 1.09 -8.21 -1.65
N ILE A 75 1.53 -9.30 -2.28
CA ILE A 75 2.90 -9.83 -2.10
C ILE A 75 3.94 -8.81 -2.56
N VAL A 76 3.75 -8.20 -3.73
CA VAL A 76 4.68 -7.19 -4.26
C VAL A 76 4.71 -5.95 -3.37
N HIS A 77 3.55 -5.49 -2.90
CA HIS A 77 3.44 -4.39 -1.94
C HIS A 77 4.21 -4.71 -0.65
N LEU A 78 4.00 -5.90 -0.08
CA LEU A 78 4.66 -6.36 1.13
C LEU A 78 6.18 -6.37 0.98
N ILE A 79 6.71 -6.83 -0.16
CA ILE A 79 8.15 -6.82 -0.44
C ILE A 79 8.69 -5.38 -0.39
N TYR A 80 8.08 -4.44 -1.12
CA TYR A 80 8.52 -3.04 -1.11
C TYR A 80 8.36 -2.38 0.26
N TYR A 81 7.31 -2.72 0.99
CA TYR A 81 7.07 -2.23 2.34
C TYR A 81 8.16 -2.68 3.31
N ILE A 82 8.52 -3.97 3.30
CA ILE A 82 9.61 -4.51 4.12
C ILE A 82 10.95 -3.86 3.72
N LEU A 83 11.23 -3.69 2.43
CA LEU A 83 12.45 -3.03 1.97
C LEU A 83 12.52 -1.57 2.44
N ALA A 84 11.41 -0.84 2.41
CA ALA A 84 11.32 0.52 2.96
C ALA A 84 11.57 0.52 4.49
N LEU A 85 10.98 -0.42 5.22
CA LEU A 85 11.18 -0.58 6.66
C LEU A 85 12.64 -0.91 7.01
N VAL A 86 13.31 -1.75 6.22
CA VAL A 86 14.74 -2.07 6.38
C VAL A 86 15.61 -0.84 6.15
N GLU A 87 15.26 0.05 5.22
CA GLU A 87 16.01 1.30 5.05
C GLU A 87 15.72 2.30 6.17
N ALA A 88 14.46 2.39 6.63
CA ALA A 88 14.08 3.24 7.75
C ALA A 88 14.78 2.82 9.06
N SER A 89 14.96 1.52 9.30
CA SER A 89 15.61 1.01 10.51
C SER A 89 17.07 1.47 10.64
N LYS A 90 17.74 1.70 9.50
CA LYS A 90 19.12 2.19 9.39
C LYS A 90 19.26 3.70 9.55
N HIS A 91 18.17 4.45 9.78
CA HIS A 91 18.25 5.87 10.06
C HIS A 91 18.36 6.06 11.57
N GLU A 92 19.52 6.50 12.07
CA GLU A 92 19.76 6.60 13.52
C GLU A 92 19.18 7.88 14.13
N GLU A 93 19.25 8.99 13.39
CA GLU A 93 18.82 10.32 13.84
C GLU A 93 17.29 10.43 14.01
N ASN A 94 16.51 9.77 13.14
CA ASN A 94 15.05 9.79 13.21
C ASN A 94 14.45 8.40 13.02
N LYS A 95 13.88 7.85 14.10
CA LYS A 95 13.23 6.54 14.15
C LYS A 95 11.72 6.59 13.89
N THR A 96 11.14 7.78 13.73
CA THR A 96 9.69 7.96 13.60
C THR A 96 9.11 7.19 12.40
N PRO A 97 9.67 7.28 11.17
CA PRO A 97 9.14 6.53 10.04
C PRO A 97 9.21 5.02 10.26
N PHE A 98 10.29 4.53 10.88
CA PHE A 98 10.44 3.11 11.19
C PHE A 98 9.35 2.61 12.14
N ILE A 99 9.06 3.33 13.22
CA ILE A 99 8.02 2.97 14.18
C ILE A 99 6.64 2.98 13.50
N LEU A 100 6.34 4.02 12.71
CA LEU A 100 5.09 4.11 11.97
C LEU A 100 4.93 2.98 10.96
N LEU A 101 6.00 2.55 10.29
CA LEU A 101 5.97 1.42 9.39
C LEU A 101 5.73 0.08 10.11
N ILE A 102 6.26 -0.11 11.32
CA ILE A 102 5.97 -1.30 12.13
C ILE A 102 4.50 -1.30 12.57
N VAL A 103 4.04 -0.20 13.19
CA VAL A 103 2.64 -0.06 13.61
C VAL A 103 1.70 -0.17 12.40
N GLY A 104 2.17 0.25 11.23
CA GLY A 104 1.49 0.18 9.95
C GLY A 104 1.09 -1.21 9.49
N PHE A 105 1.76 -2.27 9.95
CA PHE A 105 1.32 -3.65 9.72
C PHE A 105 -0.03 -3.95 10.36
N LEU A 106 -0.35 -3.30 11.47
CA LEU A 106 -1.61 -3.45 12.19
C LEU A 106 -2.61 -2.38 11.78
N ILE A 107 -2.13 -1.14 11.58
CA ILE A 107 -2.96 0.03 11.28
C ILE A 107 -2.49 0.64 9.96
N GLY A 108 -3.15 0.28 8.86
CA GLY A 108 -2.72 0.68 7.51
C GLY A 108 -2.48 2.19 7.32
N ILE A 109 -3.27 3.04 7.99
CA ILE A 109 -3.08 4.51 7.94
C ILE A 109 -1.73 4.92 8.53
N ALA A 110 -1.29 4.31 9.63
CA ALA A 110 0.02 4.59 10.23
C ALA A 110 1.15 4.21 9.27
N GLY A 111 1.02 3.08 8.58
CA GLY A 111 1.98 2.65 7.56
C GLY A 111 2.07 3.62 6.39
N LEU A 112 0.92 4.13 5.93
CA LEU A 112 0.87 5.14 4.87
C LEU A 112 1.57 6.45 5.28
N ILE A 113 1.34 6.93 6.50
CA ILE A 113 2.04 8.11 7.03
C ILE A 113 3.54 7.82 7.16
N GLY A 114 3.93 6.64 7.63
CA GLY A 114 5.33 6.21 7.74
C GLY A 114 6.06 6.21 6.40
N LEU A 115 5.44 5.68 5.33
CA LEU A 115 5.99 5.71 3.97
C LEU A 115 6.17 7.15 3.47
N ILE A 116 5.20 8.03 3.71
CA ILE A 116 5.27 9.44 3.30
C ILE A 116 6.40 10.17 4.05
N MET A 117 6.49 10.00 5.38
CA MET A 117 7.56 10.59 6.17
C MET A 117 8.94 10.12 5.71
N LEU A 118 9.10 8.82 5.44
CA LEU A 118 10.37 8.28 4.94
C LEU A 118 10.77 8.89 3.58
N ILE A 119 9.80 9.16 2.70
CA ILE A 119 10.05 9.87 1.43
C ILE A 119 10.50 11.31 1.67
N ILE A 120 9.86 12.02 2.60
CA ILE A 120 10.22 13.40 2.95
C ILE A 120 11.66 13.45 3.47
N GLU A 121 12.00 12.60 4.45
CA GLU A 121 13.34 12.52 5.03
C GLU A 121 14.40 12.12 4.01
N ALA A 122 14.11 11.10 3.18
CA ALA A 122 15.00 10.72 2.10
C ALA A 122 15.27 11.88 1.13
N ASN A 123 14.23 12.65 0.77
CA ASN A 123 14.40 13.83 -0.09
C ASN A 123 15.21 14.94 0.58
N MET A 124 15.07 15.14 1.89
CA MET A 124 15.87 16.11 2.64
C MET A 124 17.34 15.73 2.62
N LEU A 125 17.67 14.46 2.89
CA LEU A 125 19.04 13.95 2.88
C LEU A 125 19.68 13.95 1.48
N ILE A 126 18.89 13.76 0.42
CA ILE A 126 19.39 13.87 -0.96
C ILE A 126 19.73 15.33 -1.32
N LYS A 127 18.90 16.28 -0.89
CA LYS A 127 19.10 17.71 -1.20
C LYS A 127 20.19 18.34 -0.36
N ASN A 128 20.26 17.97 0.91
CA ASN A 128 21.21 18.47 1.89
C ASN A 128 21.97 17.27 2.48
N PRO A 129 22.92 16.69 1.75
CA PRO A 129 23.75 15.63 2.30
C PRO A 129 24.48 16.16 3.53
N PRO A 130 24.56 15.39 4.63
CA PRO A 130 25.29 15.82 5.81
C PRO A 130 26.75 16.12 5.42
N VAL A 131 27.28 17.23 5.94
CA VAL A 131 28.69 17.56 5.76
C VAL A 131 29.49 16.41 6.37
N GLN A 132 30.30 15.71 5.56
CA GLN A 132 31.25 14.74 6.10
C GLN A 132 32.23 15.53 6.97
N GLU A 133 32.11 15.41 8.29
CA GLU A 133 33.18 15.84 9.18
C GLU A 133 34.42 15.04 8.82
N ASP A 134 35.45 15.73 8.34
CA ASP A 134 36.72 15.10 8.00
C ASP A 134 37.31 14.50 9.28
N PRO A 135 37.46 13.17 9.38
CA PRO A 135 38.02 12.53 10.57
C PRO A 135 39.47 12.93 10.84
N TYR A 136 40.12 13.66 9.92
CA TYR A 136 41.47 14.20 10.07
C TYR A 136 41.53 15.70 10.45
N SER A 137 40.40 16.33 10.76
CA SER A 137 40.38 17.66 11.38
C SER A 137 40.77 17.58 12.86
N VAL A 138 42.00 17.10 13.11
CA VAL A 138 42.65 17.23 14.40
C VAL A 138 42.92 18.71 14.62
N ASP A 139 42.15 19.32 15.50
CA ASP A 139 42.40 20.67 16.00
C ASP A 139 43.69 20.63 16.82
N PHE A 140 44.83 20.90 16.17
CA PHE A 140 46.10 21.14 16.83
C PHE A 140 46.04 22.54 17.47
N ARG A 141 45.45 22.64 18.66
CA ARG A 141 45.57 23.79 19.55
C ARG A 141 46.02 23.40 20.93
#